data_AF-C3NCQ9-F1
#
_entry.id   AF-C3NCQ9-F1
#
_cell.length_a   1.000
_cell.length_b   1.000
_cell.length_c   1.000
_cell.angle_alpha   90.00
_cell.angle_beta   90.00
_cell.angle_gamma   90.00
#
_symmetry.space_group_name_H-M   'P 1'
#
loop_
_entity.id
_entity.type
_entity.pdbx_description
1 polymer ?
#
loop_
_entity_poly.entity_id
_entity_poly.type
_entity_poly.pdbx_seq_one_letter_code
_entity_poly.pdbx_strand_id
1 'polypeptide(L)'
;MEKIYNNFTLAVALRGLGDLKRAEKYVEKLNEGLRKRNEEFHLSAYSLVIYHSIFNETDEVDKLINIINKKKDEDISIMLLSLSASMTYLYTKKEKYLDMALEGFHKAKNDLKVEIGINLMNLIDKPSVVFNIINEITAENQFLYYYIDKFISALGRVYANTKDNRILDMMRNRVFSNFILDFLLNMAGHSLSKKLRITLSFW
;
A
#
# COMPACT_ATOMS: atom_id res chain seq x y z
N MET A 1 -4.89 -18.38 2.72
CA MET A 1 -5.16 -17.08 2.07
C MET A 1 -6.51 -16.50 2.51
N GLU A 2 -7.64 -16.96 1.96
CA GLU A 2 -8.98 -16.39 2.22
C GLU A 2 -9.37 -16.31 3.71
N LYS A 3 -9.03 -17.34 4.50
CA LYS A 3 -9.26 -17.38 5.95
C LYS A 3 -8.63 -16.19 6.69
N ILE A 4 -7.43 -15.75 6.30
CA ILE A 4 -6.71 -14.65 6.95
C ILE A 4 -7.42 -13.33 6.66
N TYR A 5 -7.82 -13.09 5.40
CA TYR A 5 -8.59 -11.92 5.00
C TYR A 5 -9.96 -11.86 5.71
N ASN A 6 -10.64 -12.99 5.84
CA ASN A 6 -11.91 -13.05 6.58
C ASN A 6 -11.72 -12.74 8.06
N ASN A 7 -10.67 -13.28 8.69
CA ASN A 7 -10.36 -12.96 10.09
C ASN A 7 -10.06 -11.47 10.27
N PHE A 8 -9.24 -10.88 9.40
CA PHE A 8 -8.94 -9.44 9.42
C PHE A 8 -10.20 -8.59 9.27
N THR A 9 -11.02 -8.87 8.24
CA THR A 9 -12.23 -8.11 7.95
C THR A 9 -13.22 -8.17 9.11
N LEU A 10 -13.42 -9.36 9.68
CA LEU A 10 -14.29 -9.54 10.84
C LEU A 10 -13.73 -8.85 12.08
N ALA A 11 -12.42 -8.92 12.33
CA ALA A 11 -11.77 -8.23 13.44
C ALA A 11 -12.01 -6.71 13.38
N VAL A 12 -11.75 -6.10 12.22
CA VAL A 12 -11.95 -4.65 12.01
C VAL A 12 -13.42 -4.28 12.17
N ALA A 13 -14.33 -5.01 11.51
CA ALA A 13 -15.76 -4.71 11.54
C ALA A 13 -16.34 -4.82 12.95
N LEU A 14 -16.04 -5.91 13.67
CA LEU A 14 -16.55 -6.14 15.03
C LEU A 14 -16.03 -5.10 16.01
N ARG A 15 -14.74 -4.75 15.93
CA ARG A 15 -14.16 -3.69 16.77
C ARG A 15 -14.77 -2.34 16.45
N GLY A 16 -14.97 -2.01 15.17
CA GLY A 16 -15.65 -0.79 14.75
C GLY A 16 -17.10 -0.67 15.26
N LEU A 17 -17.76 -1.82 15.49
CA LEU A 17 -19.09 -1.89 16.10
C LEU A 17 -19.07 -1.92 17.65
N GLY A 18 -17.90 -1.89 18.28
CA GLY A 18 -17.73 -1.95 19.73
C GLY A 18 -17.73 -3.36 20.34
N ASP A 19 -17.82 -4.43 19.53
CA ASP A 19 -17.75 -5.82 20.01
C ASP A 19 -16.29 -6.28 20.13
N LEU A 20 -15.59 -5.72 21.13
CA LEU A 20 -14.17 -5.97 21.38
C LEU A 20 -13.88 -7.44 21.63
N LYS A 21 -14.71 -8.11 22.45
CA LYS A 21 -14.50 -9.50 22.84
C LYS A 21 -14.54 -10.46 21.64
N ARG A 22 -15.42 -10.21 20.65
CA ARG A 22 -15.41 -11.03 19.44
C ARG A 22 -14.29 -10.64 18.50
N ALA A 23 -13.97 -9.35 18.38
CA ALA A 23 -12.84 -8.90 17.56
C ALA A 23 -11.52 -9.54 18.00
N GLU A 24 -11.26 -9.59 19.32
CA GLU A 24 -10.07 -10.20 19.92
C GLU A 24 -9.88 -11.66 19.48
N LYS A 25 -10.95 -12.46 19.40
CA LYS A 25 -10.87 -13.85 18.92
C LYS A 25 -10.35 -13.97 17.48
N TYR A 26 -10.64 -12.99 16.63
CA TYR A 26 -10.13 -12.98 15.26
C TYR A 26 -8.69 -12.47 15.20
N VAL A 27 -8.34 -11.50 16.06
CA VAL A 27 -6.96 -11.04 16.23
C VAL A 27 -6.06 -12.17 16.75
N GLU A 28 -6.53 -12.98 17.70
CA GLU A 28 -5.81 -14.17 18.18
C GLU A 28 -5.50 -15.15 17.04
N LYS A 29 -6.48 -15.42 16.15
CA LYS A 29 -6.27 -16.26 14.97
C LYS A 29 -5.25 -15.68 13.99
N LEU A 30 -5.18 -14.35 13.86
CA LEU A 30 -4.14 -13.70 13.06
C LEU A 30 -2.77 -13.85 13.75
N ASN A 31 -2.70 -13.71 15.07
CA ASN A 31 -1.47 -13.90 15.85
C ASN A 31 -0.90 -15.32 15.73
N GLU A 32 -1.74 -16.35 15.56
CA GLU A 32 -1.28 -17.71 15.26
C GLU A 32 -0.45 -17.77 13.96
N GLY A 33 -0.81 -16.96 12.96
CA GLY A 33 -0.08 -16.85 11.69
C GLY A 33 1.34 -16.30 11.85
N LEU A 34 1.60 -15.49 12.87
CA LEU A 34 2.95 -14.97 13.16
C LEU A 34 3.95 -16.07 13.55
N ARG A 35 3.47 -17.25 13.96
CA ARG A 35 4.32 -18.41 14.28
C ARG A 35 4.74 -19.20 13.05
N LYS A 36 4.18 -18.89 11.87
CA LYS A 36 4.47 -19.57 10.62
C LYS A 36 5.74 -19.02 9.96
N ARG A 37 6.26 -19.75 8.97
CA ARG A 37 7.46 -19.39 8.19
C ARG A 37 7.19 -19.32 6.68
N ASN A 38 5.93 -19.19 6.30
CA ASN A 38 5.46 -19.18 4.92
C ASN A 38 4.58 -17.95 4.68
N GLU A 39 3.87 -17.94 3.57
CA GLU A 39 2.95 -16.88 3.17
C GLU A 39 1.89 -16.52 4.24
N GLU A 40 1.45 -17.47 5.08
CA GLU A 40 0.53 -17.17 6.18
C GLU A 40 1.12 -16.18 7.17
N PHE A 41 2.44 -16.21 7.39
CA PHE A 41 3.12 -15.22 8.20
C PHE A 41 3.01 -13.83 7.58
N HIS A 42 3.33 -13.67 6.29
CA HIS A 42 3.33 -12.36 5.62
C HIS A 42 1.94 -11.72 5.67
N LEU A 43 0.92 -12.49 5.31
CA LEU A 43 -0.46 -12.00 5.29
C LEU A 43 -0.97 -11.65 6.69
N SER A 44 -0.66 -12.48 7.69
CA SER A 44 -1.10 -12.24 9.06
C SER A 44 -0.39 -11.03 9.66
N ALA A 45 0.93 -10.90 9.44
CA ALA A 45 1.71 -9.74 9.90
C ALA A 45 1.19 -8.44 9.26
N TYR A 46 1.00 -8.43 7.94
CA TYR A 46 0.44 -7.28 7.24
C TYR A 46 -0.96 -6.92 7.74
N SER A 47 -1.84 -7.92 7.88
CA SER A 47 -3.21 -7.72 8.37
C SER A 47 -3.25 -7.16 9.79
N LEU A 48 -2.38 -7.64 10.68
CA LEU A 48 -2.28 -7.13 12.04
C LEU A 48 -1.73 -5.70 12.07
N VAL A 49 -0.73 -5.37 11.26
CA VAL A 49 -0.24 -3.98 11.15
C VAL A 49 -1.37 -3.06 10.71
N ILE A 50 -2.11 -3.42 9.67
CA ILE A 50 -3.26 -2.61 9.21
C ILE A 50 -4.30 -2.48 10.31
N TYR A 51 -4.68 -3.58 10.97
CA TYR A 51 -5.67 -3.57 12.04
C TYR A 51 -5.28 -2.57 13.14
N HIS A 52 -4.06 -2.67 13.67
CA HIS A 52 -3.59 -1.76 14.72
C HIS A 52 -3.43 -0.31 14.22
N SER A 53 -3.08 -0.13 12.94
CA SER A 53 -2.99 1.20 12.31
C SER A 53 -4.35 1.90 12.24
N ILE A 54 -5.41 1.18 11.86
CA ILE A 54 -6.79 1.71 11.79
C ILE A 54 -7.24 2.26 13.15
N PHE A 55 -6.85 1.60 14.24
CA PHE A 55 -7.18 2.01 15.61
C PHE A 55 -6.09 2.88 16.27
N ASN A 56 -5.10 3.34 15.49
CA ASN A 56 -4.00 4.20 15.92
C ASN A 56 -3.16 3.64 17.09
N GLU A 57 -3.04 2.31 17.18
CA GLU A 57 -2.29 1.59 18.22
C GLU A 57 -0.82 1.43 17.81
N THR A 58 -0.08 2.54 17.79
CA THR A 58 1.26 2.56 17.18
C THR A 58 2.31 1.73 17.91
N ASP A 59 2.14 1.46 19.20
CA ASP A 59 3.06 0.60 19.96
C ASP A 59 2.96 -0.87 19.48
N GLU A 60 1.76 -1.33 19.13
CA GLU A 60 1.56 -2.67 18.57
C GLU A 60 2.07 -2.74 17.13
N VAL A 61 1.89 -1.67 16.35
CA VAL A 61 2.47 -1.58 15.00
C VAL A 61 3.99 -1.67 15.06
N ASP A 62 4.64 -0.93 15.96
CA ASP A 62 6.10 -0.92 16.11
C ASP A 62 6.63 -2.31 16.52
N LYS A 63 5.90 -3.04 17.40
CA LYS A 63 6.24 -4.44 17.73
C LYS A 63 6.17 -5.35 16.50
N LEU A 64 5.13 -5.22 15.68
CA LEU A 64 4.95 -6.04 14.48
C LEU A 64 5.99 -5.74 13.40
N ILE A 65 6.31 -4.46 13.18
CA ILE A 65 7.39 -4.01 12.30
C ILE A 65 8.72 -4.65 12.73
N ASN A 66 9.02 -4.65 14.04
CA ASN A 66 10.21 -5.29 14.56
C ASN A 66 10.24 -6.81 14.34
N ILE A 67 9.08 -7.49 14.35
CA ILE A 67 8.98 -8.92 14.02
C ILE A 67 9.25 -9.17 12.54
N ILE A 68 8.70 -8.32 11.66
CA ILE A 68 8.91 -8.41 10.20
C ILE A 68 10.40 -8.21 9.89
N ASN A 69 11.03 -7.19 10.46
CA ASN A 69 12.43 -6.83 10.19
C ASN A 69 13.44 -7.91 10.61
N LYS A 70 13.05 -8.84 11.49
CA LYS A 70 13.90 -9.97 11.94
C LYS A 70 13.87 -11.18 11.00
N LYS A 71 13.13 -11.13 9.89
CA LYS A 71 13.09 -12.22 8.92
C LYS A 71 14.36 -12.26 8.07
N LYS A 72 14.77 -13.47 7.69
CA LYS A 72 16.02 -13.73 6.96
C LYS A 72 15.96 -13.41 5.47
N ASP A 73 14.75 -13.40 4.91
CA ASP A 73 14.54 -13.11 3.49
C ASP A 73 14.49 -11.60 3.30
N GLU A 74 15.57 -11.03 2.76
CA GLU A 74 15.78 -9.58 2.70
C GLU A 74 14.73 -8.89 1.81
N ASP A 75 14.48 -9.41 0.60
CA ASP A 75 13.54 -8.81 -0.37
C ASP A 75 12.10 -8.87 0.13
N ILE A 76 11.67 -10.03 0.65
CA ILE A 76 10.32 -10.17 1.21
C ILE A 76 10.15 -9.27 2.44
N SER A 77 11.19 -9.14 3.27
CA SER A 77 11.14 -8.28 4.45
C SER A 77 11.05 -6.81 4.05
N ILE A 78 11.80 -6.37 3.04
CA ILE A 78 11.75 -5.01 2.50
C ILE A 78 10.35 -4.70 1.96
N MET A 79 9.77 -5.61 1.16
CA MET A 79 8.42 -5.44 0.62
C MET A 79 7.40 -5.29 1.74
N LEU A 80 7.37 -6.27 2.65
CA LEU A 80 6.39 -6.34 3.72
C LEU A 80 6.51 -5.15 4.68
N LEU A 81 7.73 -4.71 5.00
CA LEU A 81 7.98 -3.49 5.77
C LEU A 81 7.44 -2.26 5.06
N SER A 82 7.78 -2.08 3.78
CA SER A 82 7.39 -0.89 3.02
C SER A 82 5.87 -0.76 2.90
N LEU A 83 5.19 -1.87 2.61
CA LEU A 83 3.73 -1.93 2.54
C LEU A 83 3.09 -1.69 3.92
N SER A 84 3.61 -2.33 4.96
CA SER A 84 3.12 -2.16 6.34
C SER A 84 3.25 -0.71 6.81
N ALA A 85 4.41 -0.10 6.57
CA ALA A 85 4.71 1.26 6.97
C ALA A 85 3.88 2.28 6.17
N SER A 86 3.73 2.10 4.85
CA SER A 86 2.90 2.99 4.03
C SER A 86 1.41 2.95 4.40
N MET A 87 0.87 1.77 4.70
CA MET A 87 -0.50 1.65 5.23
C MET A 87 -0.62 2.28 6.61
N THR A 88 0.38 2.12 7.47
CA THR A 88 0.38 2.77 8.79
C THR A 88 0.37 4.29 8.65
N TYR A 89 1.20 4.83 7.74
CA TYR A 89 1.19 6.26 7.42
C TYR A 89 -0.17 6.73 6.92
N LEU A 90 -0.81 5.97 6.02
CA LEU A 90 -2.13 6.31 5.49
C LEU A 90 -3.15 6.55 6.61
N TYR A 91 -3.21 5.66 7.60
CA TYR A 91 -4.19 5.73 8.69
C TYR A 91 -3.80 6.68 9.82
N THR A 92 -2.51 6.77 10.15
CA THR A 92 -2.05 7.50 11.35
C THR A 92 -1.48 8.87 11.04
N LYS A 93 -1.08 9.12 9.78
CA LYS A 93 -0.36 10.32 9.31
C LYS A 93 0.94 10.62 10.06
N LYS A 94 1.52 9.64 10.76
CA LYS A 94 2.80 9.81 11.46
C LYS A 94 3.98 9.64 10.49
N GLU A 95 4.79 10.69 10.37
CA GLU A 95 5.92 10.80 9.44
C GLU A 95 6.92 9.64 9.54
N LYS A 96 7.20 9.16 10.77
CA LYS A 96 8.14 8.05 10.97
C LYS A 96 7.83 6.82 10.09
N TYR A 97 6.55 6.56 9.81
CA TYR A 97 6.15 5.42 8.97
C TYR A 97 6.26 5.73 7.48
N LEU A 98 6.12 6.99 7.07
CA LEU A 98 6.46 7.41 5.71
C LEU A 98 7.97 7.22 5.48
N ASP A 99 8.79 7.67 6.43
CA ASP A 99 10.25 7.54 6.34
C ASP A 99 10.68 6.07 6.23
N MET A 100 10.11 5.19 7.05
CA MET A 100 10.35 3.74 6.97
C MET A 100 9.93 3.15 5.61
N ALA A 101 8.79 3.60 5.07
CA ALA A 101 8.30 3.12 3.78
C ALA A 101 9.21 3.56 2.62
N LEU A 102 9.70 4.80 2.67
CA LEU A 102 10.65 5.34 1.70
C LEU A 102 12.03 4.67 1.81
N GLU A 103 12.50 4.39 3.03
CA GLU A 103 13.74 3.63 3.26
C GLU A 103 13.67 2.26 2.57
N GLY A 104 12.56 1.54 2.72
CA GLY A 104 12.35 0.27 2.05
C GLY A 104 12.29 0.39 0.52
N PHE A 105 11.62 1.43 -0.01
CA PHE A 105 11.63 1.74 -1.44
C PHE A 105 13.04 2.00 -2.00
N HIS A 106 13.88 2.75 -1.28
CA HIS A 106 15.23 3.04 -1.74
C HIS A 106 16.20 1.85 -1.61
N LYS A 107 15.94 0.92 -0.67
CA LYS A 107 16.69 -0.34 -0.55
C LYS A 107 16.30 -1.37 -1.62
N ALA A 108 15.03 -1.37 -2.02
CA ALA A 108 14.53 -2.26 -3.05
C ALA A 108 15.22 -2.02 -4.40
N LYS A 109 15.30 -3.08 -5.20
CA LYS A 109 15.89 -3.06 -6.55
C LYS A 109 14.91 -3.66 -7.54
N ASN A 110 15.12 -3.38 -8.82
CA ASN A 110 14.43 -4.04 -9.93
C ASN A 110 12.89 -3.97 -9.81
N ASP A 111 12.23 -5.10 -10.09
CA ASP A 111 10.78 -5.29 -10.02
C ASP A 111 10.19 -4.95 -8.64
N LEU A 112 10.88 -5.33 -7.56
CA LEU A 112 10.44 -5.01 -6.20
C LEU A 112 10.37 -3.50 -5.96
N LYS A 113 11.33 -2.73 -6.49
CA LYS A 113 11.32 -1.26 -6.38
C LYS A 113 10.11 -0.66 -7.10
N VAL A 114 9.82 -1.15 -8.30
CA VAL A 114 8.65 -0.72 -9.08
C VAL A 114 7.35 -1.02 -8.33
N GLU A 115 7.22 -2.23 -7.78
CA GLU A 115 6.02 -2.63 -7.06
C GLU A 115 5.79 -1.82 -5.77
N ILE A 116 6.83 -1.64 -4.94
CA ILE A 116 6.73 -0.79 -3.74
C ILE A 116 6.39 0.64 -4.15
N GLY A 117 7.06 1.17 -5.17
CA GLY A 117 6.85 2.53 -5.64
C GLY A 117 5.41 2.79 -6.12
N ILE A 118 4.82 1.88 -6.89
CA ILE A 118 3.41 1.96 -7.31
C ILE A 118 2.47 1.96 -6.10
N ASN A 119 2.74 1.13 -5.09
CA ASN A 119 1.96 1.13 -3.85
C ASN A 119 2.06 2.46 -3.12
N LEU A 120 3.26 3.02 -2.99
CA LEU A 120 3.49 4.31 -2.34
C LEU A 120 2.77 5.46 -3.08
N MET A 121 2.80 5.48 -4.41
CA MET A 121 2.06 6.47 -5.21
C MET A 121 0.56 6.51 -4.88
N ASN A 122 -0.03 5.35 -4.54
CA ASN A 122 -1.46 5.26 -4.22
C ASN A 122 -1.81 5.72 -2.81
N LEU A 123 -0.84 5.77 -1.89
CA LEU A 123 -1.08 5.95 -0.46
C LEU A 123 -0.56 7.29 0.08
N ILE A 124 0.45 7.86 -0.57
CA ILE A 124 1.09 9.11 -0.13
C ILE A 124 0.32 10.31 -0.67
N ASP A 125 0.00 11.24 0.22
CA ASP A 125 -0.71 12.50 -0.07
C ASP A 125 0.25 13.71 -0.21
N LYS A 126 1.56 13.46 -0.26
CA LYS A 126 2.61 14.47 -0.47
C LYS A 126 3.07 14.50 -1.94
N PRO A 127 2.67 15.50 -2.73
CA PRO A 127 2.97 15.53 -4.17
C PRO A 127 4.47 15.44 -4.47
N SER A 128 5.31 16.19 -3.75
CA SER A 128 6.77 16.19 -3.96
C SER A 128 7.37 14.79 -3.80
N VAL A 129 6.96 14.05 -2.77
CA VAL A 129 7.41 12.68 -2.52
C VAL A 129 6.94 11.75 -3.64
N VAL A 130 5.66 11.84 -4.02
CA VAL A 130 5.09 11.04 -5.11
C VAL A 130 5.83 11.27 -6.43
N PHE A 131 6.17 12.51 -6.75
CA PHE A 131 6.92 12.82 -7.97
C PHE A 131 8.36 12.29 -7.94
N ASN A 132 9.01 12.30 -6.78
CA ASN A 132 10.33 11.67 -6.65
C ASN A 132 10.25 10.16 -6.92
N ILE A 133 9.24 9.49 -6.37
CA ILE A 133 8.98 8.06 -6.60
C ILE A 133 8.71 7.79 -8.08
N ILE A 134 7.86 8.59 -8.72
CA ILE A 134 7.57 8.48 -10.16
C ILE A 134 8.86 8.57 -10.98
N ASN A 135 9.71 9.57 -10.70
CA ASN A 135 10.96 9.76 -11.42
C ASN A 135 11.89 8.55 -11.26
N GLU A 136 12.05 8.04 -10.03
CA GLU A 136 12.88 6.86 -9.79
C GLU A 136 12.34 5.60 -10.49
N ILE A 137 11.04 5.34 -10.46
CA ILE A 137 10.45 4.18 -11.13
C ILE A 137 10.59 4.29 -12.66
N THR A 138 10.38 5.49 -13.23
CA THR A 138 10.51 5.68 -14.68
C THR A 138 11.94 5.57 -15.19
N ALA A 139 12.94 5.80 -14.33
CA ALA A 139 14.34 5.52 -14.63
C ALA A 139 14.61 4.01 -14.76
N GLU A 140 13.85 3.15 -14.06
CA GLU A 140 13.91 1.69 -14.11
C GLU A 140 13.14 1.11 -15.32
N ASN A 141 13.34 1.69 -16.50
CA ASN A 141 12.50 1.54 -17.70
C ASN A 141 12.23 0.07 -18.11
N GLN A 142 13.21 -0.82 -17.92
CA GLN A 142 13.06 -2.25 -18.25
C GLN A 142 12.05 -3.00 -17.37
N PHE A 143 11.92 -2.62 -16.10
CA PHE A 143 10.99 -3.25 -15.16
C PHE A 143 9.62 -2.61 -15.21
N LEU A 144 9.56 -1.28 -15.43
CA LEU A 144 8.30 -0.55 -15.55
C LEU A 144 7.36 -1.15 -16.60
N TYR A 145 7.89 -1.65 -17.71
CA TYR A 145 7.08 -2.24 -18.77
C TYR A 145 6.18 -3.39 -18.27
N TYR A 146 6.66 -4.21 -17.33
CA TYR A 146 5.88 -5.32 -16.75
C TYR A 146 4.76 -4.85 -15.82
N TYR A 147 4.84 -3.62 -15.31
CA TYR A 147 3.90 -3.05 -14.33
C TYR A 147 3.17 -1.82 -14.88
N ILE A 148 3.19 -1.62 -16.20
CA ILE A 148 2.74 -0.38 -16.83
C ILE A 148 1.26 -0.12 -16.57
N ASP A 149 0.42 -1.14 -16.63
CA ASP A 149 -1.01 -1.08 -16.31
C ASP A 149 -1.27 -0.56 -14.88
N LYS A 150 -0.54 -1.12 -13.90
CA LYS A 150 -0.64 -0.73 -12.49
C LYS A 150 -0.09 0.67 -12.25
N PHE A 151 1.02 1.01 -12.91
CA PHE A 151 1.64 2.33 -12.82
C PHE A 151 0.72 3.41 -13.39
N ILE A 152 0.12 3.18 -14.55
CA ILE A 152 -0.82 4.10 -15.18
C ILE A 152 -2.10 4.27 -14.35
N SER A 153 -2.62 3.17 -13.80
CA SER A 153 -3.74 3.22 -12.85
C SER A 153 -3.42 4.08 -11.62
N ALA A 154 -2.20 3.95 -11.08
CA ALA A 154 -1.73 4.78 -9.97
C ALA A 154 -1.59 6.25 -10.38
N LEU A 155 -1.03 6.55 -11.55
CA LEU A 155 -0.97 7.93 -12.07
C LEU A 155 -2.35 8.58 -12.18
N GLY A 156 -3.37 7.84 -12.60
CA GLY A 156 -4.76 8.33 -12.63
C GLY A 156 -5.25 8.78 -11.25
N ARG A 157 -4.95 7.99 -10.22
CA ARG A 157 -5.29 8.31 -8.81
C ARG A 157 -4.49 9.48 -8.28
N VAL A 158 -3.18 9.53 -8.57
CA VAL A 158 -2.33 10.65 -8.20
C VAL A 158 -2.85 11.94 -8.84
N TYR A 159 -3.15 11.94 -10.14
CA TYR A 159 -3.69 13.12 -10.82
C TYR A 159 -5.07 13.53 -10.26
N ALA A 160 -5.93 12.56 -9.92
CA ALA A 160 -7.20 12.87 -9.26
C ALA A 160 -7.01 13.64 -7.94
N ASN A 161 -5.89 13.40 -7.24
CA ASN A 161 -5.56 14.01 -5.96
C ASN A 161 -4.82 15.33 -6.07
N THR A 162 -3.83 15.41 -6.96
CA THR A 162 -2.92 16.56 -7.05
C THR A 162 -3.35 17.56 -8.11
N LYS A 163 -4.10 17.12 -9.13
CA LYS A 163 -4.40 17.88 -10.35
C LYS A 163 -3.15 18.43 -11.04
N ASP A 164 -2.02 17.74 -10.90
CA ASP A 164 -0.74 18.19 -11.42
C ASP A 164 -0.57 17.85 -12.91
N ASN A 165 -0.43 18.87 -13.75
CA ASN A 165 -0.36 18.73 -15.21
C ASN A 165 0.87 17.95 -15.68
N ARG A 166 1.93 17.83 -14.88
CA ARG A 166 3.09 17.01 -15.25
C ARG A 166 2.69 15.55 -15.51
N ILE A 167 1.66 15.05 -14.82
CA ILE A 167 1.13 13.70 -15.04
C ILE A 167 0.44 13.61 -16.41
N LEU A 168 -0.31 14.64 -16.80
CA LEU A 168 -0.93 14.68 -18.13
C LEU A 168 0.13 14.73 -19.23
N ASP A 169 1.21 15.49 -19.01
CA ASP A 169 2.33 15.55 -19.96
C ASP A 169 3.03 14.19 -20.09
N MET A 170 3.18 13.43 -18.99
CA MET A 170 3.66 12.05 -19.05
C MET A 170 2.72 11.17 -19.90
N MET A 171 1.40 11.27 -19.70
CA MET A 171 0.42 10.47 -20.46
C MET A 171 0.43 10.73 -21.98
N ARG A 172 1.03 11.85 -22.44
CA ARG A 172 1.23 12.13 -23.87
C ARG A 172 2.36 11.30 -24.49
N ASN A 173 3.23 10.67 -23.68
CA ASN A 173 4.24 9.75 -24.17
C ASN A 173 3.56 8.56 -24.88
N ARG A 174 4.07 8.17 -26.04
CA ARG A 174 3.51 7.08 -26.87
C ARG A 174 3.32 5.78 -26.08
N VAL A 175 4.26 5.43 -25.21
CA VAL A 175 4.21 4.20 -24.39
C VAL A 175 3.01 4.23 -23.43
N PHE A 176 2.75 5.37 -22.79
CA PHE A 176 1.67 5.51 -21.80
C PHE A 176 0.31 5.81 -22.44
N SER A 177 0.29 6.44 -23.61
CA SER A 177 -0.96 6.78 -24.31
C SER A 177 -1.82 5.56 -24.67
N ASN A 178 -1.22 4.38 -24.84
CA ASN A 178 -1.93 3.12 -25.06
C ASN A 178 -2.81 2.70 -23.86
N PHE A 179 -2.53 3.23 -22.68
CA PHE A 179 -3.23 2.93 -21.41
C PHE A 179 -4.07 4.12 -20.92
N ILE A 180 -4.39 5.06 -21.80
CA ILE A 180 -5.13 6.28 -21.43
C ILE A 180 -6.51 5.97 -20.84
N LEU A 181 -7.16 4.89 -21.25
CA LEU A 181 -8.44 4.49 -20.70
C LEU A 181 -8.31 4.10 -19.22
N ASP A 182 -7.31 3.30 -18.86
CA ASP A 182 -7.05 2.88 -17.48
C ASP A 182 -6.74 4.08 -16.58
N PHE A 183 -5.96 5.02 -17.10
CA PHE A 183 -5.70 6.31 -16.45
C PHE A 183 -7.00 7.06 -16.16
N LEU A 184 -7.86 7.25 -17.18
CA LEU A 184 -9.10 7.99 -17.07
C LEU A 184 -10.11 7.32 -16.13
N LEU A 185 -10.25 5.99 -16.20
CA LEU A 185 -11.13 5.21 -15.33
C LEU A 185 -10.69 5.30 -13.87
N ASN A 186 -9.40 5.14 -13.58
CA ASN A 186 -8.88 5.26 -12.22
C ASN A 186 -8.99 6.71 -11.70
N MET A 187 -8.73 7.71 -12.55
CA MET A 187 -8.93 9.12 -12.19
C MET A 187 -10.39 9.42 -11.84
N ALA A 188 -11.33 8.99 -12.70
CA ALA A 188 -12.75 9.21 -12.51
C ALA A 188 -13.27 8.46 -11.28
N GLY A 189 -12.91 7.18 -11.14
CA GLY A 189 -13.29 6.35 -10.00
C GLY A 189 -12.78 6.89 -8.67
N HIS A 190 -11.53 7.34 -8.62
CA HIS A 190 -10.98 7.94 -7.41
C HIS A 190 -11.67 9.27 -7.06
N SER A 191 -11.91 10.12 -8.06
CA SER A 191 -12.61 11.40 -7.88
C SER A 191 -14.05 11.18 -7.39
N LEU A 192 -14.77 10.20 -7.94
CA LEU A 192 -16.13 9.87 -7.57
C LEU A 192 -16.20 9.22 -6.18
N SER A 193 -15.26 8.34 -5.87
CA SER A 193 -15.12 7.72 -4.54
C SER A 193 -15.02 8.77 -3.44
N LYS A 194 -14.16 9.78 -3.63
CA LYS A 194 -14.01 10.89 -2.70
C LYS A 194 -15.29 11.70 -2.54
N LYS A 195 -15.96 12.00 -3.65
CA LYS A 195 -17.21 12.80 -3.65
C LYS A 195 -18.35 12.08 -2.92
N LEU A 196 -18.50 10.77 -3.15
CA LEU A 196 -19.59 9.97 -2.63
C LEU A 196 -19.28 9.31 -1.27
N ARG A 197 -18.03 9.39 -0.80
CA ARG A 197 -17.55 8.69 0.42
C ARG A 197 -17.78 7.18 0.37
N ILE A 198 -17.63 6.60 -0.81
CA ILE A 198 -17.65 5.15 -1.06
C ILE A 198 -16.38 4.74 -1.80
N THR A 199 -15.99 3.48 -1.73
CA THR A 199 -14.85 2.97 -2.51
C THR A 199 -15.35 2.45 -3.86
N LEU A 200 -14.98 3.13 -4.95
CA LEU A 200 -15.17 2.66 -6.32
C LEU A 200 -13.81 2.30 -6.91
N SER A 201 -13.68 1.06 -7.36
CA SER A 201 -12.51 0.57 -8.07
C SER A 201 -12.96 0.04 -9.44
N PHE A 202 -12.30 0.50 -10.49
CA PHE A 202 -12.40 -0.10 -11.82
C PHE A 202 -11.16 -0.99 -11.98
N TRP A 203 -11.40 -2.31 -11.99
CA TRP A 203 -10.41 -3.35 -12.25
C TRP A 203 -10.52 -3.79 -13.70
#